data_AF-A0AAD2SLH4-F1
#
_entry.id   AF-A0AAD2SLH4-F1
#
_cell.length_a   1.000
_cell.length_b   1.000
_cell.length_c   1.000
_cell.angle_alpha   90.00
_cell.angle_beta   90.00
_cell.angle_gamma   90.00
#
_symmetry.space_group_name_H-M   'P 1'
#
loop_
_entity.id
_entity.type
_entity.pdbx_description
1 polymer ?
#
loop_
_entity_poly.entity_id
_entity_poly.type
_entity_poly.pdbx_seq_one_letter_code
_entity_poly.pdbx_strand_id
1 'polypeptide(L)'
;NFADKYNQWLRTNALDKLPKEDGNPGFLRLPTEVEWEFAARGGLKVNSAEFRDSHYPMDDMKNYEWYSGPQSSNGKVQLIGLLNPNPLGLHDMLGNVSEMMFTPFYLNKINRLHGQAGGFVVRGGSVISNESEIRSATRKEINYYDEAHPFTSKTTGLRLVLVSPTITSTDRVKQLEKNWVTLGADKPGIDKSKDAPTDTAKALGSLASGVEDTELKKKLKDLENQLRASNQQQQEERAQSIRASLNLGSFLCTKLQDDGRFLDFLNHNYELLCKDKDDNDKNCAIRKTKLGEQTDRLQQLTSYYASSLVDSATLYGQEGLKHEVTVFDQMLTLNKRLAGLKPFLAAHWQNQQKYLANGKIDTVNWLETCKKIKSSN
;
A
#
# COMPACT_ATOMS: atom_id res chain seq x y z
N ASN A 1 33.14 9.25 0.85
CA ASN A 1 31.80 8.78 0.46
C ASN A 1 31.95 7.57 -0.47
N PHE A 2 31.40 6.40 -0.12
CA PHE A 2 31.56 5.16 -0.90
C PHE A 2 30.84 5.21 -2.25
N ALA A 3 29.61 5.73 -2.30
CA ALA A 3 28.82 5.82 -3.53
C ALA A 3 29.52 6.67 -4.60
N ASP A 4 30.10 7.81 -4.20
CA ASP A 4 30.88 8.67 -5.08
C ASP A 4 32.11 7.96 -5.66
N LYS A 5 32.92 7.31 -4.80
CA LYS A 5 34.07 6.51 -5.26
C LYS A 5 33.66 5.43 -6.26
N TYR A 6 32.54 4.75 -6.01
CA TYR A 6 32.06 3.71 -6.91
C TYR A 6 31.54 4.29 -8.24
N ASN A 7 30.85 5.43 -8.20
CA ASN A 7 30.46 6.15 -9.42
C ASN A 7 31.67 6.57 -10.26
N GLN A 8 32.73 7.10 -9.64
CA GLN A 8 33.96 7.47 -10.34
C GLN A 8 34.62 6.25 -11.01
N TRP A 9 34.66 5.12 -10.29
CA TRP A 9 35.14 3.87 -10.85
C TRP A 9 34.30 3.39 -12.04
N LEU A 10 32.96 3.40 -11.92
CA LEU A 10 32.04 3.02 -13.00
C LEU A 10 32.21 3.91 -14.23
N ARG A 11 32.38 5.23 -14.04
CA ARG A 11 32.64 6.16 -15.15
C ARG A 11 33.96 5.92 -15.87
N THR A 12 34.96 5.40 -15.15
CA THR A 12 36.27 5.10 -15.73
C THR A 12 36.31 3.73 -16.39
N ASN A 13 35.64 2.72 -15.83
CA ASN A 13 35.82 1.32 -16.21
C ASN A 13 34.60 0.67 -16.88
N ALA A 14 33.39 1.24 -16.72
CA ALA A 14 32.14 0.60 -17.12
C ALA A 14 31.05 1.62 -17.50
N LEU A 15 31.43 2.75 -18.09
CA LEU A 15 30.50 3.84 -18.42
C LEU A 15 29.39 3.39 -19.40
N ASP A 16 29.72 2.47 -20.30
CA ASP A 16 28.80 1.85 -21.26
C ASP A 16 27.76 0.93 -20.60
N LYS A 17 28.04 0.45 -19.37
CA LYS A 17 27.11 -0.39 -18.58
C LYS A 17 26.10 0.42 -17.79
N LEU A 18 26.32 1.72 -17.63
CA LEU A 18 25.36 2.58 -16.94
C LEU A 18 24.15 2.84 -17.85
N PRO A 19 22.91 2.65 -17.34
CA PRO A 19 21.71 3.03 -18.08
C PRO A 19 21.73 4.53 -18.35
N LYS A 20 21.13 4.93 -19.47
CA LYS A 20 21.12 6.33 -19.91
C LYS A 20 19.69 6.82 -20.07
N GLU A 21 19.46 8.05 -19.65
CA GLU A 21 18.22 8.81 -19.88
C GLU A 21 18.59 10.05 -20.71
N ASP A 22 18.02 10.18 -21.92
CA ASP A 22 18.42 11.18 -22.93
C ASP A 22 19.94 11.28 -23.14
N GLY A 23 20.63 10.13 -23.19
CA GLY A 23 22.09 10.08 -23.37
C GLY A 23 22.91 10.39 -22.11
N ASN A 24 22.28 10.85 -21.02
CA ASN A 24 22.96 11.09 -19.76
C ASN A 24 23.09 9.78 -18.97
N PRO A 25 24.32 9.37 -18.59
CA PRO A 25 24.51 8.17 -17.79
C PRO A 25 23.96 8.35 -16.37
N GLY A 26 23.30 7.32 -15.88
CA GLY A 26 22.85 7.24 -14.50
C GLY A 26 23.99 7.21 -13.48
N PHE A 27 23.63 7.21 -12.21
CA PHE A 27 24.56 7.19 -11.09
C PHE A 27 23.95 6.48 -9.89
N LEU A 28 24.81 6.00 -9.00
CA LEU A 28 24.43 5.36 -7.75
C LEU A 28 24.30 6.38 -6.62
N ARG A 29 23.28 6.22 -5.78
CA ARG A 29 23.15 6.95 -4.50
C ARG A 29 22.53 6.05 -3.44
N LEU A 30 22.49 6.51 -2.20
CA LEU A 30 21.66 5.90 -1.16
C LEU A 30 20.17 6.01 -1.56
N PRO A 31 19.32 5.06 -1.15
CA PRO A 31 17.88 5.16 -1.34
C PRO A 31 17.29 6.27 -0.47
N THR A 32 16.23 6.91 -0.96
CA THR A 32 15.34 7.68 -0.08
C THR A 32 14.53 6.72 0.81
N GLU A 33 14.00 7.20 1.93
CA GLU A 33 13.12 6.37 2.78
C GLU A 33 11.91 5.82 2.01
N VAL A 34 11.36 6.59 1.06
CA VAL A 34 10.20 6.20 0.26
C VAL A 34 10.56 5.07 -0.71
N GLU A 35 11.66 5.20 -1.44
CA GLU A 35 12.15 4.15 -2.34
C GLU A 35 12.46 2.86 -1.57
N TRP A 36 13.12 3.01 -0.42
CA TRP A 36 13.49 1.89 0.42
C TRP A 36 12.26 1.17 0.98
N GLU A 37 11.29 1.91 1.54
CA GLU A 37 10.09 1.30 2.12
C GLU A 37 9.23 0.64 1.05
N PHE A 38 9.11 1.26 -0.13
CA PHE A 38 8.41 0.66 -1.27
C PHE A 38 9.05 -0.67 -1.68
N ALA A 39 10.39 -0.70 -1.79
CA ALA A 39 11.12 -1.91 -2.13
C ALA A 39 11.02 -2.98 -1.04
N ALA A 40 11.16 -2.60 0.23
CA ALA A 40 11.11 -3.51 1.39
C ALA A 40 9.74 -4.18 1.51
N ARG A 41 8.65 -3.45 1.23
CA ARG A 41 7.26 -3.95 1.28
C ARG A 41 6.88 -4.87 0.11
N GLY A 42 7.73 -5.04 -0.89
CA GLY A 42 7.43 -5.84 -2.09
C GLY A 42 6.88 -5.05 -3.29
N GLY A 43 6.79 -3.72 -3.19
CA GLY A 43 6.46 -2.82 -4.29
C GLY A 43 5.18 -3.20 -5.06
N LEU A 44 5.28 -3.31 -6.39
CA LEU A 44 4.14 -3.69 -7.25
C LEU A 44 3.89 -5.20 -7.33
N LYS A 45 4.68 -6.04 -6.65
CA LYS A 45 4.49 -7.50 -6.63
C LYS A 45 3.50 -7.97 -5.56
N VAL A 46 3.04 -7.05 -4.72
CA VAL A 46 2.08 -7.29 -3.64
C VAL A 46 0.82 -6.48 -3.86
N ASN A 47 -0.30 -6.94 -3.29
CA ASN A 47 -1.54 -6.18 -3.31
C ASN A 47 -1.56 -5.08 -2.23
N SER A 48 -2.57 -4.20 -2.27
CA SER A 48 -2.66 -3.05 -1.36
C SER A 48 -2.75 -3.44 0.12
N ALA A 49 -3.37 -4.58 0.45
CA ALA A 49 -3.42 -5.06 1.82
C ALA A 49 -2.03 -5.53 2.30
N GLU A 50 -1.40 -6.42 1.53
CA GLU A 50 -0.04 -6.89 1.80
C GLU A 50 0.96 -5.74 1.92
N PHE A 51 0.86 -4.74 1.03
CA PHE A 51 1.72 -3.56 1.08
C PHE A 51 1.55 -2.77 2.39
N ARG A 52 0.34 -2.72 2.95
CA ARG A 52 0.04 -1.98 4.19
C ARG A 52 0.32 -2.76 5.46
N ASP A 53 0.53 -4.06 5.38
CA ASP A 53 0.84 -4.87 6.55
C ASP A 53 2.22 -4.51 7.14
N SER A 54 2.53 -4.99 8.34
CA SER A 54 3.78 -4.72 9.04
C SER A 54 4.99 -5.37 8.34
N HIS A 55 4.73 -6.48 7.65
CA HIS A 55 5.68 -7.31 6.94
C HIS A 55 5.16 -7.60 5.54
N TYR A 56 6.06 -7.79 4.58
CA TYR A 56 5.67 -8.32 3.28
C TYR A 56 5.25 -9.80 3.42
N PRO A 57 4.55 -10.38 2.42
CA PRO A 57 4.11 -11.77 2.47
C PRO A 57 5.28 -12.73 2.69
N MET A 58 5.26 -13.44 3.83
CA MET A 58 6.23 -14.46 4.24
C MET A 58 5.53 -15.50 5.11
N ASP A 59 6.04 -16.73 5.16
CA ASP A 59 5.48 -17.80 5.99
C ASP A 59 5.96 -17.71 7.46
N ASP A 60 7.28 -17.63 7.65
CA ASP A 60 7.97 -17.51 8.93
C ASP A 60 9.19 -16.61 8.73
N MET A 61 9.28 -15.55 9.55
CA MET A 61 10.29 -14.50 9.37
C MET A 61 11.72 -15.03 9.42
N LYS A 62 11.99 -16.12 10.16
CA LYS A 62 13.33 -16.73 10.24
C LYS A 62 13.85 -17.26 8.90
N ASN A 63 12.94 -17.52 7.95
CA ASN A 63 13.30 -18.00 6.62
C ASN A 63 13.67 -16.87 5.66
N TYR A 64 13.42 -15.61 6.03
CA TYR A 64 13.57 -14.45 5.15
C TYR A 64 14.54 -13.41 5.71
N GLU A 65 14.54 -13.19 7.04
CA GLU A 65 15.21 -12.05 7.64
C GLU A 65 16.05 -12.42 8.87
N TRP A 66 17.14 -11.68 9.07
CA TRP A 66 18.09 -11.91 10.17
C TRP A 66 17.85 -10.98 11.35
N TYR A 67 17.60 -11.56 12.53
CA TYR A 67 17.32 -10.80 13.75
C TYR A 67 18.01 -11.39 14.97
N SER A 68 17.92 -10.71 16.10
CA SER A 68 18.53 -11.14 17.35
C SER A 68 17.85 -12.41 17.88
N GLY A 69 18.66 -13.36 18.33
CA GLY A 69 18.19 -14.54 19.05
C GLY A 69 18.81 -15.85 18.56
N PRO A 70 18.73 -16.92 19.39
CA PRO A 70 19.35 -18.22 19.08
C PRO A 70 18.77 -18.91 17.85
N GLN A 71 17.51 -18.62 17.51
CA GLN A 71 16.81 -19.19 16.35
C GLN A 71 17.10 -18.45 15.03
N SER A 72 17.91 -17.38 15.08
CA SER A 72 18.29 -16.56 13.93
C SER A 72 19.80 -16.24 14.02
N SER A 73 20.18 -14.97 13.91
CA SER A 73 21.58 -14.56 13.76
C SER A 73 22.43 -14.62 15.04
N ASN A 74 21.80 -14.77 16.21
CA ASN A 74 22.42 -14.67 17.53
C ASN A 74 23.35 -13.43 17.69
N GLY A 75 22.92 -12.28 17.14
CA GLY A 75 23.66 -11.02 17.23
C GLY A 75 24.82 -10.87 16.26
N LYS A 76 24.99 -11.80 15.29
CA LYS A 76 26.12 -11.80 14.36
C LYS A 76 25.67 -11.51 12.94
N VAL A 77 26.26 -10.49 12.32
CA VAL A 77 26.08 -10.14 10.90
C VAL A 77 26.34 -11.37 10.04
N GLN A 78 25.44 -11.61 9.08
CA GLN A 78 25.47 -12.77 8.20
C GLN A 78 25.91 -12.38 6.79
N LEU A 79 26.38 -13.37 6.02
CA LEU A 79 26.59 -13.19 4.59
C LEU A 79 25.25 -12.87 3.92
N ILE A 80 25.29 -11.93 2.97
CA ILE A 80 24.10 -11.47 2.26
C ILE A 80 23.49 -12.57 1.39
N GLY A 81 22.17 -12.54 1.21
CA GLY A 81 21.46 -13.39 0.25
C GLY A 81 21.33 -14.87 0.62
N LEU A 82 21.51 -15.22 1.90
CA LEU A 82 21.40 -16.60 2.37
C LEU A 82 19.97 -17.04 2.70
N LEU A 83 19.09 -16.10 3.03
CA LEU A 83 17.66 -16.35 3.30
C LEU A 83 16.81 -16.04 2.07
N ASN A 84 15.53 -16.42 2.11
CA ASN A 84 14.60 -16.17 1.00
C ASN A 84 14.43 -14.66 0.75
N PRO A 85 14.30 -14.24 -0.52
CA PRO A 85 14.09 -12.84 -0.85
C PRO A 85 12.66 -12.40 -0.56
N ASN A 86 12.45 -11.09 -0.48
CA ASN A 86 11.12 -10.49 -0.53
C ASN A 86 10.48 -10.62 -1.93
N PRO A 87 9.21 -10.23 -2.14
CA PRO A 87 8.51 -10.39 -3.42
C PRO A 87 9.17 -9.73 -4.65
N LEU A 88 10.08 -8.77 -4.46
CA LEU A 88 10.85 -8.14 -5.55
C LEU A 88 12.16 -8.88 -5.86
N GLY A 89 12.48 -9.97 -5.15
CA GLY A 89 13.75 -10.66 -5.27
C GLY A 89 14.88 -9.99 -4.46
N LEU A 90 14.56 -9.12 -3.51
CA LEU A 90 15.55 -8.42 -2.70
C LEU A 90 15.76 -9.16 -1.37
N HIS A 91 17.02 -9.41 -1.04
CA HIS A 91 17.42 -10.04 0.22
C HIS A 91 17.86 -9.01 1.25
N ASP A 92 17.79 -9.41 2.52
CA ASP A 92 18.26 -8.65 3.68
C ASP A 92 17.66 -7.23 3.72
N MET A 93 16.40 -7.10 3.30
CA MET A 93 15.70 -5.81 3.35
C MET A 93 15.31 -5.48 4.79
N LEU A 94 15.05 -6.48 5.64
CA LEU A 94 14.79 -6.28 7.06
C LEU A 94 15.81 -7.08 7.89
N GLY A 95 16.40 -6.46 8.90
CA GLY A 95 17.42 -7.13 9.71
C GLY A 95 18.81 -7.15 9.08
N ASN A 96 19.64 -8.12 9.48
CA ASN A 96 21.08 -8.21 9.20
C ASN A 96 21.86 -6.93 9.61
N VAL A 97 21.87 -5.91 8.77
CA VAL A 97 22.39 -4.57 9.08
C VAL A 97 21.36 -3.51 8.73
N SER A 98 21.25 -2.47 9.55
CA SER A 98 20.39 -1.35 9.22
C SER A 98 20.98 -0.55 8.07
N GLU A 99 20.16 -0.12 7.12
CA GLU A 99 20.64 0.55 5.92
C GLU A 99 20.53 2.06 6.05
N MET A 100 21.60 2.79 5.71
CA MET A 100 21.62 4.26 5.69
C MET A 100 20.82 4.85 4.52
N MET A 101 19.98 5.84 4.81
CA MET A 101 19.13 6.52 3.84
C MET A 101 19.74 7.83 3.34
N PHE A 102 19.33 8.26 2.15
CA PHE A 102 19.69 9.53 1.54
C PHE A 102 18.96 10.73 2.19
N THR A 103 17.77 10.49 2.73
CA THR A 103 16.94 11.55 3.34
C THR A 103 17.33 11.75 4.80
N PRO A 104 17.44 13.01 5.28
CA PRO A 104 17.67 13.28 6.69
C PRO A 104 16.44 12.93 7.53
N PHE A 105 16.63 12.80 8.82
CA PHE A 105 15.54 12.53 9.75
C PHE A 105 14.64 13.76 9.87
N TYR A 106 13.32 13.53 9.80
CA TYR A 106 12.30 14.52 10.10
C TYR A 106 11.27 13.92 11.05
N LEU A 107 10.94 14.65 12.12
CA LEU A 107 9.82 14.29 12.98
C LEU A 107 8.50 14.41 12.19
N ASN A 108 7.60 13.44 12.35
CA ASN A 108 6.25 13.53 11.78
C ASN A 108 5.32 14.19 12.80
N LYS A 109 4.82 15.39 12.49
CA LYS A 109 3.81 16.12 13.27
C LYS A 109 2.44 15.95 12.62
N ILE A 110 1.78 14.83 12.90
CA ILE A 110 0.39 14.53 12.47
C ILE A 110 0.20 14.84 10.97
N ASN A 111 0.63 13.90 10.12
CA ASN A 111 0.52 13.95 8.65
C ASN A 111 1.31 15.08 7.96
N ARG A 112 2.29 15.66 8.63
CA ARG A 112 3.27 16.54 7.99
C ARG A 112 4.64 16.36 8.61
N LEU A 113 5.68 16.57 7.80
CA LEU A 113 7.04 16.62 8.31
C LEU A 113 7.23 17.91 9.10
N HIS A 114 7.90 17.80 10.24
CA HIS A 114 8.46 18.94 10.95
C HIS A 114 9.54 19.59 10.07
N GLY A 115 9.66 20.92 10.08
CA GLY A 115 10.60 21.61 9.19
C GLY A 115 12.07 21.42 9.55
N GLN A 116 12.36 21.04 10.80
CA GLN A 116 13.73 20.77 11.26
C GLN A 116 14.21 19.40 10.77
N ALA A 117 15.30 19.40 10.01
CA ALA A 117 16.06 18.20 9.66
C ALA A 117 17.03 17.83 10.78
N GLY A 118 17.12 16.55 11.10
CA GLY A 118 18.02 15.98 12.08
C GLY A 118 19.21 15.24 11.45
N GLY A 119 19.64 14.16 12.10
CA GLY A 119 20.68 13.25 11.63
C GLY A 119 20.27 12.47 10.37
N PHE A 120 21.01 11.41 10.04
CA PHE A 120 20.61 10.51 8.96
C PHE A 120 19.68 9.41 9.48
N VAL A 121 18.91 8.84 8.57
CA VAL A 121 17.98 7.76 8.91
C VAL A 121 18.63 6.42 8.61
N VAL A 122 18.42 5.45 9.50
CA VAL A 122 18.64 4.03 9.22
C VAL A 122 17.33 3.24 9.27
N ARG A 123 17.23 2.21 8.42
CA ARG A 123 16.01 1.42 8.21
C ARG A 123 16.31 -0.08 8.26
N GLY A 124 15.26 -0.90 8.39
CA GLY A 124 15.33 -2.36 8.32
C GLY A 124 15.58 -3.08 9.64
N GLY A 125 16.24 -2.45 10.61
CA GLY A 125 16.71 -3.15 11.81
C GLY A 125 18.02 -3.88 11.54
N SER A 126 18.51 -4.68 12.49
CA SER A 126 19.79 -5.39 12.35
C SER A 126 19.80 -6.68 13.18
N VAL A 127 20.91 -7.42 13.15
CA VAL A 127 21.12 -8.63 13.96
C VAL A 127 20.99 -8.44 15.48
N ILE A 128 21.03 -7.21 15.98
CA ILE A 128 20.79 -6.89 17.40
C ILE A 128 19.35 -6.47 17.69
N SER A 129 18.52 -6.28 16.66
CA SER A 129 17.10 -5.96 16.80
C SER A 129 16.31 -7.22 17.11
N ASN A 130 15.34 -7.12 18.01
CA ASN A 130 14.42 -8.22 18.29
C ASN A 130 13.46 -8.40 17.11
N GLU A 131 12.87 -9.59 17.02
CA GLU A 131 11.90 -9.96 15.97
C GLU A 131 10.78 -8.92 15.80
N SER A 132 10.22 -8.39 16.89
CA SER A 132 9.15 -7.38 16.85
C SER A 132 9.58 -6.01 16.31
N GLU A 133 10.89 -5.74 16.21
CA GLU A 133 11.44 -4.47 15.71
C GLU A 133 11.75 -4.52 14.21
N ILE A 134 11.87 -5.73 13.64
CA ILE A 134 12.11 -6.00 12.22
C ILE A 134 10.84 -5.66 11.44
N ARG A 135 10.68 -4.41 11.03
CA ARG A 135 9.52 -3.93 10.26
C ARG A 135 9.95 -2.89 9.24
N SER A 136 9.29 -2.88 8.08
CA SER A 136 9.55 -1.92 7.01
C SER A 136 9.34 -0.47 7.47
N ALA A 137 8.41 -0.22 8.40
CA ALA A 137 8.12 1.11 8.92
C ALA A 137 9.07 1.57 10.05
N THR A 138 9.92 0.70 10.61
CA THR A 138 10.85 1.09 11.69
C THR A 138 11.96 2.00 11.14
N ARG A 139 12.08 3.22 11.67
CA ARG A 139 13.17 4.16 11.34
C ARG A 139 13.86 4.62 12.62
N LYS A 140 15.18 4.81 12.54
CA LYS A 140 15.98 5.36 13.64
C LYS A 140 16.81 6.53 13.13
N GLU A 141 16.84 7.60 13.92
CA GLU A 141 17.75 8.72 13.71
C GLU A 141 19.12 8.36 14.26
N ILE A 142 20.16 8.63 13.47
CA ILE A 142 21.56 8.45 13.86
C ILE A 142 22.32 9.76 13.61
N ASN A 143 23.13 10.15 14.59
CA ASN A 143 23.99 11.32 14.47
C ASN A 143 25.16 11.01 13.52
N TYR A 144 25.61 12.03 12.77
CA TYR A 144 26.78 11.89 11.91
C TYR A 144 28.09 11.70 12.68
N TYR A 145 28.12 12.12 13.95
CA TYR A 145 29.32 12.16 14.78
C TYR A 145 29.01 11.65 16.19
N ASP A 146 29.96 10.90 16.74
CA ASP A 146 30.06 10.56 18.15
C ASP A 146 31.11 11.52 18.76
N GLU A 147 30.61 12.58 19.39
CA GLU A 147 31.42 13.69 19.89
C GLU A 147 32.32 14.30 18.79
N ALA A 148 33.63 14.04 18.83
CA ALA A 148 34.62 14.57 17.89
C ALA A 148 34.87 13.65 16.67
N HIS A 149 34.28 12.46 16.62
CA HIS A 149 34.60 11.45 15.60
C HIS A 149 33.40 11.15 14.69
N PRO A 150 33.61 10.82 13.41
CA PRO A 150 32.53 10.30 12.57
C PRO A 150 31.92 9.03 13.19
N PHE A 151 30.59 8.95 13.16
CA PHE A 151 29.87 7.77 13.64
C PHE A 151 30.32 6.51 12.88
N THR A 152 30.53 5.41 13.62
CA THR A 152 30.81 4.10 13.03
C THR A 152 29.96 3.03 13.69
N SER A 153 29.56 2.02 12.92
CA SER A 153 28.73 0.94 13.41
C SER A 153 29.04 -0.37 12.69
N LYS A 154 29.05 -1.47 13.44
CA LYS A 154 29.17 -2.82 12.90
C LYS A 154 27.85 -3.38 12.37
N THR A 155 26.73 -2.71 12.67
CA THR A 155 25.37 -3.14 12.33
C THR A 155 24.63 -2.10 11.49
N THR A 156 25.36 -1.13 10.92
CA THR A 156 24.83 -0.14 9.98
C THR A 156 25.60 -0.25 8.67
N GLY A 157 24.89 -0.64 7.61
CA GLY A 157 25.40 -0.75 6.26
C GLY A 157 24.72 0.24 5.32
N LEU A 158 24.75 -0.12 4.04
CA LEU A 158 24.11 0.66 2.98
C LEU A 158 23.64 -0.26 1.86
N ARG A 159 22.67 0.25 1.10
CA ARG A 159 22.29 -0.24 -0.22
C ARG A 159 22.38 0.93 -1.17
N LEU A 160 22.74 0.67 -2.42
CA LEU A 160 22.75 1.69 -3.47
C LEU A 160 21.59 1.47 -4.43
N VAL A 161 21.00 2.57 -4.88
CA VAL A 161 20.02 2.60 -5.97
C VAL A 161 20.65 3.27 -7.18
N LEU A 162 20.37 2.73 -8.35
CA LEU A 162 20.79 3.27 -9.64
C LEU A 162 19.70 4.17 -10.20
N VAL A 163 20.03 5.43 -10.43
CA VAL A 163 19.08 6.48 -10.82
C VAL A 163 19.61 7.28 -12.00
N SER A 164 18.72 7.96 -12.71
CA SER A 164 19.04 8.96 -13.73
C SER A 164 18.79 10.38 -13.20
N PRO A 165 19.44 11.42 -13.78
CA PRO A 165 19.05 12.80 -13.54
C PRO A 165 17.57 13.01 -13.88
N THR A 166 16.86 13.82 -13.10
CA THR A 166 15.42 14.06 -13.34
C THR A 166 15.17 15.02 -14.49
N ILE A 167 16.06 15.99 -14.67
CA ILE A 167 16.04 16.97 -15.76
C ILE A 167 17.23 16.69 -16.65
N THR A 168 16.96 16.07 -17.79
CA THR A 168 17.97 15.51 -18.70
C THR A 168 18.15 16.32 -19.98
N SER A 169 17.10 17.02 -20.42
CA SER A 169 17.09 17.80 -21.65
C SER A 169 16.02 18.90 -21.61
N THR A 170 16.14 19.91 -22.47
CA THR A 170 15.09 20.93 -22.66
C THR A 170 13.78 20.33 -23.15
N ASP A 171 13.86 19.29 -23.98
CA ASP A 171 12.67 18.59 -24.48
C ASP A 171 11.97 17.83 -23.36
N ARG A 172 12.74 17.22 -22.44
CA ARG A 172 12.18 16.62 -21.22
C ARG A 172 11.46 17.65 -20.35
N VAL A 173 12.01 18.85 -20.18
CA VAL A 173 11.33 19.93 -19.43
C VAL A 173 10.02 20.31 -20.11
N LYS A 174 10.02 20.55 -21.43
CA LYS A 174 8.79 20.86 -22.17
C LYS A 174 7.75 19.75 -22.08
N GLN A 175 8.17 18.49 -22.09
CA GLN A 175 7.28 17.34 -21.88
C GLN A 175 6.70 17.34 -20.46
N LEU A 176 7.51 17.60 -19.43
CA LEU A 176 7.04 17.68 -18.05
C LEU A 176 6.06 18.84 -17.86
N GLU A 177 6.36 20.02 -18.40
CA GLU A 177 5.46 21.18 -18.39
C GLU A 177 4.15 20.87 -19.11
N LYS A 178 4.21 20.26 -20.29
CA LYS A 178 3.01 19.81 -21.00
C LYS A 178 2.22 18.82 -20.17
N ASN A 179 2.88 17.86 -19.53
CA ASN A 179 2.23 16.89 -18.66
C ASN A 179 1.57 17.58 -17.46
N TRP A 180 2.22 18.57 -16.85
CA TRP A 180 1.65 19.37 -15.75
C TRP A 180 0.47 20.23 -16.20
N VAL A 181 0.51 20.82 -17.39
CA VAL A 181 -0.64 21.51 -17.97
C VAL A 181 -1.81 20.55 -18.20
N THR A 182 -1.52 19.29 -18.58
CA THR A 182 -2.55 18.26 -18.67
C THR A 182 -2.97 17.66 -17.32
N LEU A 183 -2.19 17.90 -16.25
CA LEU A 183 -2.45 17.42 -14.90
C LEU A 183 -3.43 18.42 -14.25
N GLY A 184 -4.68 18.01 -14.07
CA GLY A 184 -5.76 18.91 -13.62
C GLY A 184 -6.54 19.61 -14.74
N ALA A 185 -6.18 19.39 -16.02
CA ALA A 185 -7.10 19.60 -17.12
C ALA A 185 -8.12 18.45 -17.12
N ASP A 186 -9.41 18.76 -17.31
CA ASP A 186 -10.53 17.80 -17.26
C ASP A 186 -10.18 16.49 -18.01
N LYS A 187 -9.81 15.47 -17.24
CA LYS A 187 -9.78 14.08 -17.67
C LYS A 187 -10.75 13.32 -16.77
N PRO A 188 -11.72 12.60 -17.34
CA PRO A 188 -12.64 11.78 -16.55
C PRO A 188 -11.83 10.64 -15.93
N GLY A 189 -11.77 10.65 -14.60
CA GLY A 189 -11.14 9.61 -13.81
C GLY A 189 -9.82 10.03 -13.17
N ILE A 190 -9.88 10.09 -11.84
CA ILE A 190 -8.78 10.21 -10.86
C ILE A 190 -8.43 11.66 -10.50
N ASP A 191 -8.97 12.13 -9.37
CA ASP A 191 -8.07 12.71 -8.37
C ASP A 191 -8.56 12.66 -6.91
N LYS A 192 -7.58 12.54 -6.00
CA LYS A 192 -7.73 12.17 -4.59
C LYS A 192 -7.84 13.38 -3.64
N SER A 193 -8.86 13.28 -2.77
CA SER A 193 -8.96 13.59 -1.32
C SER A 193 -8.22 14.77 -0.64
N LYS A 194 -8.98 15.40 0.26
CA LYS A 194 -8.60 16.13 1.50
C LYS A 194 -7.92 17.50 1.32
N ASP A 195 -8.71 18.46 0.90
CA ASP A 195 -9.20 19.55 1.74
C ASP A 195 -10.40 20.16 1.01
N ALA A 196 -11.37 20.69 1.74
CA ALA A 196 -12.53 21.32 1.13
C ALA A 196 -12.04 22.34 0.09
N PRO A 197 -12.47 22.29 -1.18
CA PRO A 197 -12.30 23.44 -2.03
C PRO A 197 -13.15 24.51 -1.36
N THR A 198 -12.54 25.63 -0.96
CA THR A 198 -13.17 26.93 -1.20
C THR A 198 -13.80 26.82 -2.57
N ASP A 199 -15.13 26.68 -2.60
CA ASP A 199 -15.91 26.32 -3.78
C ASP A 199 -15.48 27.23 -4.94
N THR A 200 -14.65 26.70 -5.83
CA THR A 200 -13.99 27.48 -6.88
C THR A 200 -15.05 28.14 -7.78
N ALA A 201 -16.23 27.53 -7.90
CA ALA A 201 -17.38 28.13 -8.56
C ALA A 201 -17.96 29.30 -7.75
N LYS A 202 -18.05 29.24 -6.41
CA LYS A 202 -18.38 30.41 -5.57
C LYS A 202 -17.34 31.53 -5.67
N ALA A 203 -16.05 31.19 -5.77
CA ALA A 203 -14.99 32.18 -5.97
C ALA A 203 -15.16 32.87 -7.33
N LEU A 204 -15.40 32.11 -8.40
CA LEU A 204 -15.71 32.64 -9.74
C LEU A 204 -16.99 33.51 -9.74
N GLY A 205 -18.04 33.10 -9.04
CA GLY A 205 -19.27 33.89 -8.92
C GLY A 205 -19.07 35.20 -8.14
N SER A 206 -18.19 35.18 -7.13
CA SER A 206 -17.80 36.39 -6.39
C SER A 206 -16.99 37.35 -7.26
N LEU A 207 -16.05 36.82 -8.06
CA LEU A 207 -15.29 37.59 -9.05
C LEU A 207 -16.21 38.18 -10.13
N ALA A 208 -17.12 37.39 -10.69
CA ALA A 208 -18.09 37.84 -11.69
C ALA A 208 -19.01 38.95 -11.15
N SER A 209 -19.31 38.94 -9.85
CA SER A 209 -20.16 39.95 -9.22
C SER A 209 -19.50 41.32 -9.12
N GLY A 210 -18.16 41.38 -9.03
CA GLY A 210 -17.36 42.62 -8.96
C GLY A 210 -16.89 43.19 -10.30
N VAL A 211 -17.25 42.55 -11.43
CA VAL A 211 -16.86 43.00 -12.77
C VAL A 211 -17.94 43.90 -13.37
N GLU A 212 -17.54 45.10 -13.81
CA GLU A 212 -18.41 46.07 -14.50
C GLU A 212 -18.57 45.75 -16.00
N ASP A 213 -17.54 45.19 -16.63
CA ASP A 213 -17.57 44.74 -18.02
C ASP A 213 -18.60 43.62 -18.21
N THR A 214 -19.64 43.90 -19.00
CA THR A 214 -20.78 43.00 -19.20
C THR A 214 -20.41 41.73 -19.98
N GLU A 215 -19.44 41.79 -20.89
CA GLU A 215 -18.97 40.65 -21.67
C GLU A 215 -18.12 39.73 -20.80
N LEU A 216 -17.18 40.30 -20.04
CA LEU A 216 -16.35 39.55 -19.10
C LEU A 216 -17.19 38.92 -17.98
N LYS A 217 -18.17 39.65 -17.45
CA LYS A 217 -19.13 39.14 -16.46
C LYS A 217 -19.92 37.94 -16.99
N LYS A 218 -20.37 37.99 -18.24
CA LYS A 218 -21.05 36.86 -18.90
C LYS A 218 -20.12 35.66 -19.03
N LYS A 219 -18.89 35.85 -19.54
CA LYS A 219 -17.88 34.78 -19.66
C LYS A 219 -17.56 34.11 -18.33
N LEU A 220 -17.40 34.88 -17.25
CA LEU A 220 -17.15 34.34 -15.91
C LEU A 220 -18.34 33.54 -15.35
N LYS A 221 -19.57 33.99 -15.60
CA LYS A 221 -20.78 33.28 -15.20
C LYS A 221 -20.99 31.98 -15.98
N ASP A 222 -20.66 31.98 -17.28
CA ASP A 222 -20.69 30.78 -18.10
C ASP A 222 -19.65 29.76 -17.61
N LEU A 223 -18.44 30.21 -17.27
CA LEU A 223 -17.38 29.37 -16.68
C LEU A 223 -17.78 28.82 -15.30
N GLU A 224 -18.38 29.64 -14.43
CA GLU A 224 -18.94 29.20 -13.14
C GLU A 224 -19.95 28.05 -13.32
N ASN A 225 -20.87 28.19 -14.28
CA ASN A 225 -21.87 27.16 -14.57
C ASN A 225 -21.25 25.88 -15.13
N GLN A 226 -20.29 26.00 -16.05
CA GLN A 226 -19.54 24.85 -16.58
C GLN A 226 -18.78 24.12 -15.48
N LEU A 227 -18.11 24.87 -14.58
CA LEU A 227 -17.39 24.28 -13.45
C LEU A 227 -18.34 23.59 -12.46
N ARG A 228 -19.53 24.17 -12.19
CA ARG A 228 -20.55 23.49 -11.37
C ARG A 228 -21.02 22.19 -11.99
N ALA A 229 -21.30 22.19 -13.30
CA ALA A 229 -21.71 21.00 -14.03
C ALA A 229 -20.62 19.92 -14.02
N SER A 230 -19.36 20.30 -14.28
CA SER A 230 -18.20 19.40 -14.20
C SER A 230 -18.02 18.83 -12.79
N ASN A 231 -18.08 19.67 -11.76
CA ASN A 231 -17.99 19.24 -10.35
C ASN A 231 -19.12 18.27 -9.98
N GLN A 232 -20.35 18.55 -10.42
CA GLN A 232 -21.49 17.66 -10.19
C GLN A 232 -21.27 16.30 -10.88
N GLN A 233 -20.88 16.30 -12.16
CA GLN A 233 -20.58 15.08 -12.89
C GLN A 233 -19.47 14.27 -12.20
N GLN A 234 -18.40 14.92 -11.77
CA GLN A 234 -17.30 14.27 -11.05
C GLN A 234 -17.77 13.68 -9.72
N GLN A 235 -18.66 14.36 -8.99
CA GLN A 235 -19.27 13.82 -7.76
C GLN A 235 -20.14 12.60 -8.05
N GLU A 236 -20.92 12.61 -9.13
CA GLU A 236 -21.76 11.48 -9.54
C GLU A 236 -20.91 10.27 -9.96
N GLU A 237 -19.86 10.48 -10.76
CA GLU A 237 -18.89 9.44 -11.15
C GLU A 237 -18.18 8.86 -9.92
N ARG A 238 -17.77 9.70 -8.97
CA ARG A 238 -17.16 9.27 -7.71
C ARG A 238 -18.14 8.46 -6.88
N ALA A 239 -19.38 8.91 -6.73
CA ALA A 239 -20.43 8.21 -6.01
C ALA A 239 -20.72 6.84 -6.64
N GLN A 240 -20.79 6.76 -7.97
CA GLN A 240 -20.95 5.50 -8.70
C GLN A 240 -19.76 4.56 -8.47
N SER A 241 -18.53 5.09 -8.49
CA SER A 241 -17.32 4.30 -8.22
C SER A 241 -17.30 3.74 -6.78
N ILE A 242 -17.72 4.54 -5.80
CA ILE A 242 -17.88 4.07 -4.42
C ILE A 242 -18.91 2.94 -4.35
N ARG A 243 -20.08 3.11 -4.97
CA ARG A 243 -21.12 2.05 -5.00
C ARG A 243 -20.65 0.78 -5.71
N ALA A 244 -19.87 0.90 -6.78
CA ALA A 244 -19.25 -0.24 -7.44
C ALA A 244 -18.26 -0.97 -6.51
N SER A 245 -17.46 -0.22 -5.74
CA SER A 245 -16.56 -0.77 -4.73
C SER A 245 -17.32 -1.50 -3.61
N LEU A 246 -18.38 -0.88 -3.09
CA LEU A 246 -19.26 -1.48 -2.08
C LEU A 246 -19.94 -2.75 -2.60
N ASN A 247 -20.39 -2.75 -3.85
CA ASN A 247 -20.96 -3.92 -4.50
C ASN A 247 -19.94 -5.06 -4.61
N LEU A 248 -18.72 -4.76 -5.07
CA LEU A 248 -17.62 -5.72 -5.13
C LEU A 248 -17.30 -6.30 -3.75
N GLY A 249 -17.12 -5.44 -2.74
CA GLY A 249 -16.86 -5.88 -1.37
C GLY A 249 -17.98 -6.74 -0.79
N SER A 250 -19.24 -6.37 -1.04
CA SER A 250 -20.40 -7.16 -0.62
C SER A 250 -20.41 -8.53 -1.31
N PHE A 251 -20.12 -8.59 -2.60
CA PHE A 251 -20.05 -9.84 -3.36
C PHE A 251 -18.88 -10.73 -2.92
N LEU A 252 -17.71 -10.15 -2.68
CA LEU A 252 -16.58 -10.91 -2.13
C LEU A 252 -16.90 -11.50 -0.75
N CYS A 253 -17.68 -10.81 0.07
CA CYS A 253 -18.16 -11.32 1.35
C CYS A 253 -19.09 -12.55 1.18
N THR A 254 -19.85 -12.66 0.08
CA THR A 254 -20.60 -13.89 -0.23
C THR A 254 -19.64 -15.04 -0.54
N LYS A 255 -18.58 -14.78 -1.31
CA LYS A 255 -17.56 -15.78 -1.63
C LYS A 255 -16.76 -16.23 -0.41
N LEU A 256 -16.41 -15.30 0.48
CA LEU A 256 -15.77 -15.63 1.75
C LEU A 256 -16.64 -16.52 2.62
N GLN A 257 -17.95 -16.26 2.62
CA GLN A 257 -18.89 -17.14 3.30
C GLN A 257 -18.90 -18.55 2.69
N ASP A 258 -19.07 -18.65 1.36
CA ASP A 258 -19.17 -19.93 0.66
C ASP A 258 -17.90 -20.77 0.86
N ASP A 259 -16.74 -20.21 0.48
CA ASP A 259 -15.45 -20.90 0.54
C ASP A 259 -15.02 -21.13 2.00
N GLY A 260 -15.33 -20.20 2.92
CA GLY A 260 -15.05 -20.35 4.35
C GLY A 260 -15.85 -21.47 5.01
N ARG A 261 -17.14 -21.60 4.70
CA ARG A 261 -17.97 -22.73 5.18
C ARG A 261 -17.55 -24.05 4.55
N PHE A 262 -17.16 -24.03 3.28
CA PHE A 262 -16.66 -25.22 2.62
C PHE A 262 -15.34 -25.70 3.24
N LEU A 263 -14.44 -24.78 3.60
CA LEU A 263 -13.22 -25.11 4.32
C LEU A 263 -13.53 -25.72 5.70
N ASP A 264 -14.45 -25.12 6.47
CA ASP A 264 -14.90 -25.69 7.76
C ASP A 264 -15.42 -27.12 7.60
N PHE A 265 -16.20 -27.38 6.54
CA PHE A 265 -16.71 -28.72 6.23
C PHE A 265 -15.58 -29.70 5.90
N LEU A 266 -14.59 -29.31 5.08
CA LEU A 266 -13.44 -30.15 4.77
C LEU A 266 -12.62 -30.45 6.03
N ASN A 267 -12.39 -29.43 6.86
CA ASN A 267 -11.65 -29.57 8.10
C ASN A 267 -12.36 -30.51 9.07
N HIS A 268 -13.68 -30.35 9.25
CA HIS A 268 -14.49 -31.23 10.08
C HIS A 268 -14.42 -32.69 9.61
N ASN A 269 -14.53 -32.92 8.29
CA ASN A 269 -14.42 -34.27 7.73
C ASN A 269 -13.02 -34.86 7.89
N TYR A 270 -11.97 -34.05 7.78
CA TYR A 270 -10.60 -34.49 8.01
C TYR A 270 -10.41 -34.91 9.47
N GLU A 271 -10.80 -34.06 10.42
CA GLU A 271 -10.76 -34.36 11.86
C GLU A 271 -11.55 -35.63 12.20
N LEU A 272 -12.75 -35.81 11.66
CA LEU A 272 -13.60 -36.97 11.94
C LEU A 272 -13.03 -38.28 11.40
N LEU A 273 -12.40 -38.26 10.22
CA LEU A 273 -12.05 -39.47 9.48
C LEU A 273 -10.55 -39.83 9.55
N CYS A 274 -9.70 -38.90 9.98
CA CYS A 274 -8.24 -39.02 9.85
C CYS A 274 -7.45 -38.70 11.12
N LYS A 275 -8.04 -38.06 12.14
CA LYS A 275 -7.30 -37.65 13.35
C LYS A 275 -6.61 -38.79 14.10
N ASP A 276 -7.26 -39.94 14.17
CA ASP A 276 -6.76 -41.12 14.90
C ASP A 276 -6.17 -42.20 13.97
N LYS A 277 -5.88 -41.85 12.70
CA LYS A 277 -5.34 -42.78 11.70
C LYS A 277 -3.84 -42.59 11.49
N ASP A 278 -3.18 -43.67 11.07
CA ASP A 278 -1.78 -43.67 10.67
C ASP A 278 -1.56 -42.79 9.41
N ASP A 279 -0.40 -42.11 9.35
CA ASP A 279 -0.02 -41.15 8.30
C ASP A 279 0.06 -41.78 6.90
N ASN A 280 0.03 -43.13 6.82
CA ASN A 280 0.06 -43.90 5.57
C ASN A 280 -1.32 -44.15 4.93
N ASP A 281 -2.44 -43.68 5.51
CA ASP A 281 -3.77 -43.81 4.89
C ASP A 281 -3.90 -42.90 3.66
N LYS A 282 -3.99 -43.52 2.47
CA LYS A 282 -4.10 -42.82 1.18
C LYS A 282 -5.28 -41.84 1.10
N ASN A 283 -6.41 -42.14 1.74
CA ASN A 283 -7.57 -41.26 1.73
C ASN A 283 -7.33 -40.04 2.62
N CYS A 284 -6.63 -40.21 3.74
CA CYS A 284 -6.25 -39.10 4.62
C CYS A 284 -5.22 -38.17 3.95
N ALA A 285 -4.26 -38.73 3.22
CA ALA A 285 -3.36 -37.93 2.39
C ALA A 285 -4.13 -37.08 1.37
N ILE A 286 -5.07 -37.67 0.61
CA ILE A 286 -5.91 -36.93 -0.37
C ILE A 286 -6.73 -35.83 0.31
N ARG A 287 -7.32 -36.11 1.48
CA ARG A 287 -8.12 -35.12 2.23
C ARG A 287 -7.24 -33.97 2.72
N LYS A 288 -6.04 -34.27 3.21
CA LYS A 288 -5.06 -33.27 3.65
C LYS A 288 -4.65 -32.35 2.49
N THR A 289 -4.37 -32.93 1.31
CA THR A 289 -4.07 -32.14 0.10
C THR A 289 -5.23 -31.21 -0.26
N LYS A 290 -6.47 -31.73 -0.33
CA LYS A 290 -7.66 -30.90 -0.63
C LYS A 290 -7.90 -29.80 0.40
N LEU A 291 -7.66 -30.09 1.68
CA LEU A 291 -7.75 -29.11 2.75
C LEU A 291 -6.71 -28.00 2.58
N GLY A 292 -5.48 -28.35 2.21
CA GLY A 292 -4.42 -27.39 1.87
C GLY A 292 -4.81 -26.52 0.68
N GLU A 293 -5.24 -27.13 -0.43
CA GLU A 293 -5.67 -26.40 -1.63
C GLU A 293 -6.81 -25.40 -1.36
N GLN A 294 -7.80 -25.78 -0.53
CA GLN A 294 -8.88 -24.86 -0.16
C GLN A 294 -8.43 -23.79 0.84
N THR A 295 -7.51 -24.12 1.76
CA THR A 295 -6.90 -23.13 2.65
C THR A 295 -6.19 -22.06 1.83
N ASP A 296 -5.35 -22.45 0.86
CA ASP A 296 -4.60 -21.53 -0.01
C ASP A 296 -5.54 -20.65 -0.84
N ARG A 297 -6.59 -21.26 -1.43
CA ARG A 297 -7.59 -20.51 -2.19
C ARG A 297 -8.34 -19.50 -1.31
N LEU A 298 -8.75 -19.89 -0.12
CA LEU A 298 -9.45 -18.99 0.81
C LEU A 298 -8.52 -17.86 1.27
N GLN A 299 -7.24 -18.14 1.50
CA GLN A 299 -6.25 -17.12 1.83
C GLN A 299 -6.10 -16.08 0.71
N GLN A 300 -6.02 -16.51 -0.56
CA GLN A 300 -5.98 -15.61 -1.71
C GLN A 300 -7.25 -14.74 -1.80
N LEU A 301 -8.43 -15.34 -1.65
CA LEU A 301 -9.70 -14.63 -1.66
C LEU A 301 -9.80 -13.60 -0.53
N THR A 302 -9.34 -13.98 0.67
CA THR A 302 -9.35 -13.08 1.84
C THR A 302 -8.37 -11.92 1.66
N SER A 303 -7.24 -12.14 0.99
CA SER A 303 -6.27 -11.09 0.65
C SER A 303 -6.85 -10.10 -0.38
N TYR A 304 -7.60 -10.60 -1.36
CA TYR A 304 -8.31 -9.74 -2.32
C TYR A 304 -9.41 -8.91 -1.64
N TYR A 305 -10.18 -9.53 -0.74
CA TYR A 305 -11.18 -8.82 0.07
C TYR A 305 -10.54 -7.75 0.96
N ALA A 306 -9.46 -8.07 1.66
CA ALA A 306 -8.69 -7.12 2.44
C ALA A 306 -8.22 -5.92 1.60
N SER A 307 -7.71 -6.17 0.39
CA SER A 307 -7.28 -5.11 -0.53
C SER A 307 -8.43 -4.18 -0.90
N SER A 308 -9.61 -4.73 -1.19
CA SER A 308 -10.79 -3.91 -1.50
C SER A 308 -11.19 -2.95 -0.37
N LEU A 309 -11.05 -3.39 0.90
CA LEU A 309 -11.30 -2.55 2.09
C LEU A 309 -10.25 -1.44 2.23
N VAL A 310 -8.98 -1.79 1.99
CA VAL A 310 -7.83 -0.87 2.07
C VAL A 310 -7.92 0.20 0.98
N ASP A 311 -8.21 -0.20 -0.25
CA ASP A 311 -8.34 0.68 -1.40
C ASP A 311 -9.52 1.61 -1.23
N SER A 312 -10.69 1.07 -0.82
CA SER A 312 -11.89 1.87 -0.56
C SER A 312 -11.65 2.93 0.51
N ALA A 313 -11.03 2.56 1.63
CA ALA A 313 -10.67 3.51 2.69
C ALA A 313 -9.69 4.59 2.20
N THR A 314 -8.69 4.20 1.40
CA THR A 314 -7.65 5.10 0.89
C THR A 314 -8.20 6.09 -0.14
N LEU A 315 -9.06 5.62 -1.05
CA LEU A 315 -9.61 6.42 -2.15
C LEU A 315 -10.78 7.31 -1.71
N TYR A 316 -11.66 6.78 -0.86
CA TYR A 316 -12.96 7.40 -0.63
C TYR A 316 -13.11 8.02 0.76
N GLY A 317 -12.37 7.52 1.75
CA GLY A 317 -12.45 7.97 3.14
C GLY A 317 -13.78 7.62 3.81
N GLN A 318 -13.84 7.85 5.13
CA GLN A 318 -14.98 7.44 5.95
C GLN A 318 -16.30 8.12 5.55
N GLU A 319 -16.31 9.45 5.36
CA GLU A 319 -17.54 10.19 5.06
C GLU A 319 -18.12 9.82 3.69
N GLY A 320 -17.26 9.71 2.67
CA GLY A 320 -17.68 9.29 1.33
C GLY A 320 -18.30 7.89 1.32
N LEU A 321 -17.66 6.94 2.01
CA LEU A 321 -18.19 5.58 2.11
C LEU A 321 -19.50 5.53 2.90
N LYS A 322 -19.59 6.22 4.04
CA LYS A 322 -20.79 6.20 4.91
C LYS A 322 -22.03 6.72 4.18
N HIS A 323 -21.88 7.79 3.40
CA HIS A 323 -22.98 8.33 2.60
C HIS A 323 -23.48 7.30 1.58
N GLU A 324 -22.56 6.74 0.79
CA GLU A 324 -22.91 5.82 -0.29
C GLU A 324 -23.38 4.44 0.19
N VAL A 325 -22.96 3.98 1.37
CA VAL A 325 -23.54 2.78 2.00
C VAL A 325 -25.04 2.96 2.25
N THR A 326 -25.45 4.15 2.71
CA THR A 326 -26.87 4.45 2.95
C THR A 326 -27.66 4.45 1.64
N VAL A 327 -27.13 5.08 0.59
CA VAL A 327 -27.74 5.10 -0.75
C VAL A 327 -27.84 3.68 -1.32
N PHE A 328 -26.76 2.91 -1.23
CA PHE A 328 -26.71 1.56 -1.78
C PHE A 328 -27.63 0.59 -1.01
N ASP A 329 -27.73 0.69 0.32
CA ASP A 329 -28.70 -0.08 1.11
C ASP A 329 -30.15 0.17 0.66
N GLN A 330 -30.50 1.43 0.40
CA GLN A 330 -31.83 1.79 -0.12
C GLN A 330 -32.05 1.20 -1.52
N MET A 331 -31.06 1.27 -2.41
CA MET A 331 -31.14 0.66 -3.74
C MET A 331 -31.39 -0.86 -3.66
N LEU A 332 -30.66 -1.57 -2.78
CA LEU A 332 -30.85 -3.01 -2.56
C LEU A 332 -32.21 -3.34 -1.93
N THR A 333 -32.73 -2.44 -1.07
CA THR A 333 -34.04 -2.60 -0.43
C THR A 333 -35.19 -2.45 -1.42
N LEU A 334 -35.08 -1.49 -2.34
CA LEU A 334 -36.09 -1.24 -3.37
C LEU A 334 -36.08 -2.32 -4.45
N ASN A 335 -34.90 -2.88 -4.78
CA ASN A 335 -34.77 -3.93 -5.77
C ASN A 335 -34.80 -5.33 -5.13
N LYS A 336 -35.97 -5.96 -5.10
CA LYS A 336 -36.17 -7.32 -4.54
C LYS A 336 -35.22 -8.39 -5.10
N ARG A 337 -34.75 -8.24 -6.35
CA ARG A 337 -33.80 -9.20 -6.96
C ARG A 337 -32.39 -9.09 -6.38
N LEU A 338 -32.06 -7.97 -5.74
CA LEU A 338 -30.75 -7.68 -5.15
C LEU A 338 -30.78 -7.74 -3.62
N ALA A 339 -31.95 -7.96 -3.00
CA ALA A 339 -32.11 -7.98 -1.55
C ALA A 339 -31.22 -9.00 -0.84
N GLY A 340 -30.87 -10.11 -1.51
CA GLY A 340 -29.94 -11.12 -0.98
C GLY A 340 -28.53 -10.60 -0.68
N LEU A 341 -28.10 -9.50 -1.33
CA LEU A 341 -26.79 -8.88 -1.09
C LEU A 341 -26.77 -7.96 0.14
N LYS A 342 -27.95 -7.49 0.60
CA LYS A 342 -28.08 -6.54 1.71
C LYS A 342 -27.37 -6.98 3.00
N PRO A 343 -27.52 -8.21 3.52
CA PRO A 343 -26.80 -8.61 4.73
C PRO A 343 -25.27 -8.65 4.53
N PHE A 344 -24.79 -8.90 3.31
CA PHE A 344 -23.37 -8.87 2.97
C PHE A 344 -22.83 -7.44 2.85
N LEU A 345 -23.64 -6.49 2.38
CA LEU A 345 -23.30 -5.06 2.46
C LEU A 345 -23.11 -4.61 3.91
N ALA A 346 -24.01 -5.00 4.81
CA ALA A 346 -23.90 -4.66 6.22
C ALA A 346 -22.64 -5.25 6.87
N ALA A 347 -22.33 -6.51 6.57
CA ALA A 347 -21.12 -7.18 7.05
C ALA A 347 -19.84 -6.55 6.47
N HIS A 348 -19.83 -6.24 5.17
CA HIS A 348 -18.73 -5.55 4.52
C HIS A 348 -18.51 -4.16 5.12
N TRP A 349 -19.59 -3.39 5.35
CA TRP A 349 -19.50 -2.10 6.00
C TRP A 349 -18.97 -2.21 7.44
N GLN A 350 -19.39 -3.21 8.21
CA GLN A 350 -18.83 -3.47 9.54
C GLN A 350 -17.32 -3.71 9.49
N ASN A 351 -16.84 -4.52 8.55
CA ASN A 351 -15.41 -4.77 8.34
C ASN A 351 -14.68 -3.49 7.91
N GLN A 352 -15.27 -2.72 7.00
CA GLN A 352 -14.75 -1.42 6.54
C GLN A 352 -14.63 -0.41 7.67
N GLN A 353 -15.62 -0.32 8.56
CA GLN A 353 -15.59 0.55 9.74
C GLN A 353 -14.48 0.16 10.72
N LYS A 354 -14.28 -1.15 10.97
CA LYS A 354 -13.17 -1.63 11.81
C LYS A 354 -11.82 -1.19 11.23
N TYR A 355 -11.62 -1.37 9.91
CA TYR A 355 -10.40 -0.93 9.24
C TYR A 355 -10.23 0.60 9.27
N LEU A 356 -11.29 1.37 9.00
CA LEU A 356 -11.24 2.83 9.05
C LEU A 356 -10.88 3.37 10.45
N ALA A 357 -11.25 2.64 11.51
CA ALA A 357 -11.02 3.06 12.89
C ALA A 357 -9.56 2.91 13.34
N ASN A 358 -8.85 1.87 12.89
CA ASN A 358 -7.52 1.53 13.40
C ASN A 358 -6.45 1.22 12.34
N GLY A 359 -6.83 1.14 11.06
CA GLY A 359 -5.94 0.83 9.93
C GLY A 359 -5.37 -0.59 9.93
N LYS A 360 -5.84 -1.49 10.80
CA LYS A 360 -5.31 -2.85 10.95
C LYS A 360 -6.01 -3.84 10.03
N ILE A 361 -5.22 -4.72 9.42
CA ILE A 361 -5.71 -5.82 8.60
C ILE A 361 -6.07 -6.99 9.53
N ASP A 362 -7.33 -7.43 9.47
CA ASP A 362 -7.87 -8.48 10.36
C ASP A 362 -8.70 -9.49 9.56
N THR A 363 -8.00 -10.18 8.67
CA THR A 363 -8.56 -11.14 7.72
C THR A 363 -9.37 -12.24 8.39
N VAL A 364 -8.93 -12.70 9.57
CA VAL A 364 -9.61 -13.73 10.36
C VAL A 364 -10.99 -13.25 10.82
N ASN A 365 -11.07 -12.10 11.51
CA ASN A 365 -12.37 -11.60 11.97
C ASN A 365 -13.26 -11.17 10.81
N TRP A 366 -12.69 -10.68 9.71
CA TRP A 366 -13.45 -10.29 8.53
C TRP A 366 -14.11 -11.49 7.84
N LEU A 367 -13.38 -12.58 7.68
CA LEU A 367 -13.90 -13.87 7.20
C LEU A 367 -15.05 -14.36 8.10
N GLU A 368 -14.84 -14.35 9.42
CA GLU A 368 -15.86 -14.78 10.38
C GLU A 368 -17.13 -13.91 10.35
N THR A 369 -16.98 -12.59 10.18
CA THR A 369 -18.12 -11.69 9.98
C THR A 369 -18.94 -12.09 8.74
N CYS A 370 -18.29 -12.42 7.62
CA CYS A 370 -18.97 -12.87 6.40
C CYS A 370 -19.63 -14.26 6.58
N LYS A 371 -18.93 -15.21 7.21
CA LYS A 371 -19.45 -16.58 7.45
C LYS A 371 -20.72 -16.62 8.32
N LYS A 372 -20.89 -15.67 9.25
CA LYS A 372 -22.04 -15.61 10.17
C LYS A 372 -23.36 -15.19 9.53
N ILE A 373 -23.34 -14.65 8.31
CA ILE A 373 -24.57 -14.22 7.62
C ILE A 373 -25.42 -15.45 7.28
N LYS A 374 -26.63 -15.56 7.80
CA LYS A 374 -27.54 -16.65 7.40
C LYS A 374 -28.00 -16.40 5.96
N SER A 375 -27.87 -17.38 5.06
CA SER A 375 -28.55 -17.24 3.76
C SER A 375 -30.04 -17.13 4.03
N SER A 376 -30.66 -16.10 3.48
CA SER A 376 -32.12 -16.04 3.45
C SER A 376 -32.54 -17.04 2.39
N ASN A 377 -32.82 -18.28 2.80
CA ASN A 377 -33.44 -19.28 1.94
C ASN A 377 -34.89 -18.88 1.64
#